data_AF-A0A381XLY6-F1
#
_entry.id   AF-A0A381XLY6-F1
#
_cell.length_a   1.000
_cell.length_b   1.000
_cell.length_c   1.000
_cell.angle_alpha   90.00
_cell.angle_beta   90.00
_cell.angle_gamma   90.00
#
_symmetry.space_group_name_H-M   'P 1'
#
loop_
_entity.id
_entity.type
_entity.pdbx_description
1 polymer ?
#
loop_
_entity_poly.entity_id
_entity_poly.type
_entity_poly.pdbx_seq_one_letter_code
_entity_poly.pdbx_strand_id
1 'polypeptide(L)'
;MQDRKRFPFNFTLHKILVSDIDDLHDHPWNYATLILKGGYWQHTPEGKHWCGPGHFRYCKASDLHRLELSKIDNKEIPCWSLFFMGVKKQEWGFIKNGKWIHNETYLKEKYS
;
A
#
# COMPACT_ATOMS: atom_id res chain seq x y z
N MET A 1 14.21 -25.35 21.13
CA MET A 1 14.35 -23.89 21.29
C MET A 1 14.32 -23.22 19.91
N GLN A 2 13.24 -22.51 19.60
CA GLN A 2 13.28 -21.22 18.88
C GLN A 2 11.90 -20.59 19.06
N ASP A 3 11.85 -19.57 19.91
CA ASP A 3 10.66 -18.77 20.11
C ASP A 3 10.35 -18.03 18.80
N ARG A 4 9.35 -18.49 18.04
CA ARG A 4 8.91 -17.88 16.77
C ARG A 4 8.15 -16.57 16.96
N LYS A 5 8.22 -15.93 18.13
CA LYS A 5 7.45 -14.71 18.47
C LYS A 5 7.91 -13.44 17.74
N ARG A 6 9.05 -13.44 17.05
CA ARG A 6 9.51 -12.31 16.24
C ARG A 6 10.09 -12.79 14.92
N PHE A 7 9.22 -13.00 13.93
CA PHE A 7 9.66 -13.05 12.54
C PHE A 7 9.95 -11.60 12.09
N PRO A 8 11.18 -11.25 11.71
CA PRO A 8 11.60 -9.85 11.60
C PRO A 8 11.06 -9.15 10.35
N PHE A 9 10.58 -9.90 9.35
CA PHE A 9 10.04 -9.38 8.10
C PHE A 9 9.30 -10.46 7.31
N ASN A 10 8.43 -10.07 6.37
CA ASN A 10 7.75 -10.98 5.45
C ASN A 10 8.00 -10.56 4.00
N PHE A 11 8.11 -11.53 3.09
CA PHE A 11 8.02 -11.32 1.65
C PHE A 11 6.73 -11.96 1.12
N THR A 12 5.95 -11.18 0.36
CA THR A 12 4.71 -11.62 -0.24
C THR A 12 4.74 -11.32 -1.73
N LEU A 13 4.42 -12.31 -2.56
CA LEU A 13 4.02 -12.04 -3.94
C LEU A 13 2.60 -11.47 -3.90
N HIS A 14 2.49 -10.17 -4.16
CA HIS A 14 1.24 -9.44 -4.06
C HIS A 14 0.66 -9.20 -5.45
N LYS A 15 -0.59 -9.62 -5.65
CA LYS A 15 -1.40 -9.32 -6.84
C LYS A 15 -2.47 -8.30 -6.48
N ILE A 16 -2.25 -7.05 -6.87
CA ILE A 16 -3.20 -5.96 -6.68
C ILE A 16 -4.23 -6.05 -7.79
N LEU A 17 -5.49 -6.27 -7.40
CA LEU A 17 -6.61 -6.49 -8.32
C LEU A 17 -7.54 -5.29 -8.43
N VAL A 18 -7.54 -4.44 -7.41
CA VAL A 18 -8.42 -3.27 -7.31
C VAL A 18 -7.59 -2.07 -6.84
N SER A 19 -7.87 -0.89 -7.37
CA SER A 19 -7.36 0.38 -6.86
C SER A 19 -7.74 0.57 -5.39
N ASP A 20 -6.93 1.33 -4.66
CA ASP A 20 -7.26 1.76 -3.32
C ASP A 20 -8.40 2.78 -3.32
N ILE A 21 -8.95 3.02 -2.14
CA ILE A 21 -9.86 4.14 -1.87
C ILE A 21 -9.12 5.46 -2.10
N ASP A 22 -9.83 6.51 -2.50
CA ASP A 22 -9.25 7.80 -2.90
C ASP A 22 -8.49 8.57 -1.80
N ASP A 23 -8.64 8.18 -0.53
CA ASP A 23 -7.93 8.79 0.59
C ASP A 23 -6.53 8.15 0.77
N LEU A 24 -5.52 8.99 1.05
CA LEU A 24 -4.17 8.52 1.35
C LEU A 24 -4.16 7.71 2.65
N HIS A 25 -3.36 6.66 2.68
CA HIS A 25 -3.16 5.84 3.87
C HIS A 25 -1.68 5.56 4.11
N ASP A 26 -1.36 5.19 5.34
CA ASP A 26 -0.02 4.78 5.75
C ASP A 26 0.05 3.25 5.91
N HIS A 27 1.12 2.71 6.51
CA HIS A 27 1.20 1.29 6.81
C HIS A 27 1.72 1.00 8.21
N PRO A 28 1.44 -0.20 8.77
CA PRO A 28 1.99 -0.59 10.07
C PRO A 28 3.51 -0.75 10.08
N TRP A 29 4.14 -0.86 8.91
CA TRP A 29 5.53 -1.28 8.72
C TRP A 29 6.28 -0.36 7.77
N ASN A 30 7.60 -0.25 7.96
CA ASN A 30 8.46 0.09 6.82
C ASN A 30 8.38 -1.05 5.81
N TYR A 31 8.35 -0.73 4.53
CA TYR A 31 8.17 -1.72 3.48
C TYR A 31 9.03 -1.41 2.26
N ALA A 32 9.22 -2.41 1.42
CA ALA A 32 9.76 -2.21 0.09
C ALA A 32 8.89 -2.95 -0.93
N THR A 33 8.81 -2.43 -2.14
CA THR A 33 8.08 -3.08 -3.23
C THR A 33 8.92 -3.06 -4.50
N LEU A 34 8.91 -4.19 -5.20
CA LEU A 34 9.43 -4.31 -6.56
C LEU A 34 8.27 -4.72 -7.47
N ILE A 35 7.94 -3.89 -8.47
CA ILE A 35 6.90 -4.24 -9.44
C ILE A 35 7.47 -5.25 -10.43
N LEU A 36 6.78 -6.39 -10.56
CA LEU A 36 7.18 -7.50 -11.42
C LEU A 36 6.44 -7.48 -12.77
N LYS A 37 5.15 -7.11 -12.76
CA LYS A 37 4.32 -7.08 -13.97
C LYS A 37 3.16 -6.10 -13.81
N GLY A 38 2.79 -5.42 -14.90
CA GLY A 38 1.77 -4.37 -14.87
C GLY A 38 2.31 -3.11 -14.21
N GLY A 39 1.47 -2.41 -13.48
CA GLY A 39 1.86 -1.18 -12.78
C GLY A 39 0.65 -0.46 -12.21
N TYR A 40 0.91 0.63 -11.52
CA TYR A 40 -0.13 1.51 -10.99
C TYR A 40 0.36 2.95 -10.99
N TRP A 41 -0.59 3.87 -10.95
CA TRP A 41 -0.33 5.23 -10.53
C TRP A 41 -0.27 5.29 -9.01
N GLN A 42 0.87 5.75 -8.51
CA GLN A 42 1.04 6.06 -7.11
C GLN A 42 0.61 7.50 -6.86
N HIS A 43 -0.25 7.69 -5.88
CA HIS A 43 -0.51 9.01 -5.31
C HIS A 43 0.21 9.13 -3.97
N THR A 44 0.78 10.30 -3.73
CA THR A 44 1.50 10.73 -2.53
C THR A 44 1.14 12.18 -2.22
N PRO A 45 1.45 12.72 -1.02
CA PRO A 45 1.31 14.15 -0.76
C PRO A 45 2.02 15.05 -1.78
N GLU A 46 3.11 14.56 -2.39
CA GLU A 46 3.90 15.27 -3.39
C GLU A 46 3.31 15.19 -4.81
N GLY A 47 2.35 14.29 -5.05
CA GLY A 47 1.65 14.16 -6.32
C GLY A 47 1.51 12.73 -6.85
N LYS A 48 1.08 12.64 -8.12
CA LYS A 48 0.80 11.40 -8.85
C LYS A 48 1.95 11.05 -9.79
N HIS A 49 2.41 9.80 -9.76
CA HIS A 49 3.44 9.29 -10.68
C HIS A 49 3.21 7.82 -11.04
N TRP A 50 3.72 7.40 -12.20
CA TRP A 50 3.58 6.03 -12.68
C TRP A 50 4.68 5.12 -12.11
N CYS A 51 4.29 3.95 -11.62
CA CYS A 51 5.20 2.88 -11.21
C CYS A 51 4.95 1.64 -12.09
N GLY A 52 5.89 1.33 -12.99
CA GLY A 52 5.83 0.17 -13.89
C GLY A 52 6.80 -0.96 -13.50
N PRO A 53 6.93 -2.01 -14.33
CA PRO A 53 7.81 -3.16 -14.03
C PRO A 53 9.26 -2.74 -13.83
N GLY A 54 9.93 -3.35 -12.86
CA GLY A 54 11.30 -3.01 -12.45
C GLY A 54 11.39 -1.82 -11.49
N HIS A 55 10.30 -1.07 -11.26
CA HIS A 55 10.29 0.00 -10.27
C HIS A 55 10.45 -0.60 -8.86
N PHE A 56 11.51 -0.17 -8.16
CA PHE A 56 11.80 -0.53 -6.78
C PHE A 56 11.70 0.70 -5.89
N ARG A 57 11.06 0.56 -4.73
CA ARG A 57 11.03 1.61 -3.72
C ARG A 57 11.04 1.04 -2.32
N TYR A 58 11.55 1.85 -1.40
CA TYR A 58 11.46 1.65 0.04
C TYR A 58 10.68 2.80 0.66
N CYS A 59 9.82 2.49 1.62
CA CYS A 59 8.96 3.44 2.31
C CYS A 59 8.96 3.22 3.81
N LYS A 60 8.82 4.32 4.54
CA LYS A 60 8.59 4.32 5.99
C LYS A 60 7.13 3.97 6.28
N ALA A 61 6.89 3.49 7.49
CA ALA A 61 5.54 3.20 7.98
C ALA A 61 4.60 4.40 7.88
N SER A 62 5.11 5.61 8.15
CA SER A 62 4.37 6.87 8.12
C SER A 62 4.20 7.48 6.72
N ASP A 63 4.81 6.92 5.68
CA ASP A 63 4.71 7.48 4.33
C ASP A 63 3.30 7.26 3.80
N LEU A 64 2.66 8.35 3.38
CA LEU A 64 1.27 8.36 2.93
C LEU A 64 1.17 8.11 1.44
N HIS A 65 0.25 7.23 1.05
CA HIS A 65 0.16 6.81 -0.33
C HIS A 65 -1.22 6.18 -0.65
N ARG A 66 -1.57 6.08 -1.94
CA ARG A 66 -2.62 5.18 -2.44
C ARG A 66 -2.33 4.75 -3.88
N LEU A 67 -2.80 3.58 -4.25
CA LEU A 67 -2.58 2.96 -5.55
C LEU A 67 -3.83 3.11 -6.43
N GLU A 68 -3.63 3.55 -7.68
CA GLU A 68 -4.67 3.59 -8.71
C GLU A 68 -4.22 2.73 -9.89
N LEU A 69 -4.92 1.63 -10.16
CA LEU A 69 -4.63 0.76 -11.30
C LEU A 69 -5.07 1.41 -12.62
N SER A 70 -4.26 1.23 -13.65
CA SER A 70 -4.64 1.60 -15.02
C SER A 70 -5.81 0.75 -15.51
N LYS A 71 -6.59 1.31 -16.44
CA LYS A 71 -7.79 0.67 -17.00
C LYS A 71 -7.70 0.46 -18.51
N ILE A 72 -8.21 -0.67 -18.99
CA ILE A 72 -8.52 -0.94 -20.41
C ILE A 72 -9.99 -1.34 -20.48
N ASP A 73 -10.76 -0.72 -21.38
CA ASP A 73 -12.21 -0.97 -21.51
C ASP A 73 -12.96 -0.89 -20.17
N ASN A 74 -12.62 0.12 -19.36
CA ASN A 74 -13.13 0.34 -18.00
C ASN A 74 -12.82 -0.77 -16.97
N LYS A 75 -11.94 -1.72 -17.30
CA LYS A 75 -11.50 -2.79 -16.39
C LYS A 75 -10.08 -2.52 -15.90
N GLU A 76 -9.86 -2.67 -14.61
CA GLU A 76 -8.54 -2.50 -14.00
C GLU A 76 -7.58 -3.62 -14.40
N ILE A 77 -6.34 -3.23 -14.69
CA ILE A 77 -5.27 -4.14 -15.05
C ILE A 77 -4.51 -4.52 -13.78
N PRO A 78 -4.41 -5.81 -13.43
CA PRO A 78 -3.70 -6.22 -12.22
C PRO A 78 -2.22 -5.85 -12.23
N CYS A 79 -1.71 -5.45 -11.07
CA CYS A 79 -0.29 -5.25 -10.81
C CYS A 79 0.24 -6.40 -9.95
N TRP A 80 1.40 -6.95 -10.33
CA TRP A 80 2.13 -7.92 -9.53
C TRP A 80 3.37 -7.28 -8.95
N SER A 81 3.58 -7.45 -7.66
CA SER A 81 4.77 -6.95 -6.96
C SER A 81 5.32 -7.99 -5.99
N LEU A 82 6.63 -7.94 -5.75
CA LEU A 82 7.23 -8.55 -4.58
C LEU A 82 7.22 -7.50 -3.46
N PHE A 83 6.45 -7.77 -2.41
CA PHE A 83 6.22 -6.86 -1.30
C PHE A 83 6.94 -7.34 -0.05
N PHE A 84 7.82 -6.51 0.49
CA PHE A 84 8.54 -6.75 1.73
C PHE A 84 7.91 -5.93 2.86
N MET A 85 7.58 -6.57 3.97
CA MET A 85 7.08 -5.91 5.19
C MET A 85 8.08 -6.11 6.32
N GLY A 86 8.50 -5.02 6.98
CA GLY A 86 9.37 -5.08 8.16
C GLY A 86 8.64 -5.37 9.48
N VAL A 87 9.26 -4.99 10.59
CA VAL A 87 8.68 -5.08 11.96
C VAL A 87 7.60 -4.01 12.17
N LYS A 88 6.50 -4.36 12.86
CA LYS A 88 5.39 -3.43 13.13
C LYS A 88 5.88 -2.24 13.96
N LYS A 89 5.57 -1.02 13.51
CA LYS A 89 5.94 0.25 14.13
C LYS A 89 4.75 1.07 14.60
N GLN A 90 3.62 0.95 13.91
CA GLN A 90 2.40 1.72 14.20
C GLN A 90 1.15 0.94 13.75
N GLU A 91 -0.03 1.51 13.98
CA GLU A 91 -1.27 1.04 13.39
C GLU A 91 -1.46 1.59 11.97
N TRP A 92 -2.45 1.06 11.26
CA TRP A 92 -2.81 1.50 9.90
C TRP A 92 -4.00 2.44 9.92
N GLY A 93 -3.92 3.53 9.16
CA GLY A 93 -5.03 4.46 9.00
C GLY A 93 -4.98 5.28 7.73
N PHE A 94 -6.00 6.12 7.59
CA PHE A 94 -6.28 6.96 6.43
C PHE A 94 -6.30 8.42 6.83
N ILE A 95 -5.93 9.31 5.90
CA ILE A 95 -6.09 10.75 6.06
C ILE A 95 -7.44 11.15 5.47
N LYS A 96 -8.36 11.58 6.33
CA LYS A 96 -9.67 12.13 5.95
C LYS A 96 -9.80 13.54 6.49
N ASN A 97 -10.07 14.52 5.63
CA ASN A 97 -10.18 15.93 6.00
C ASN A 97 -8.95 16.46 6.79
N GLY A 98 -7.75 16.03 6.40
CA GLY A 98 -6.50 16.42 7.04
C GLY A 98 -6.23 15.77 8.41
N LYS A 99 -7.06 14.81 8.84
CA LYS A 99 -6.87 14.06 10.09
C LYS A 99 -6.63 12.58 9.80
N TRP A 100 -5.72 12.00 10.58
CA TRP A 100 -5.50 10.56 10.56
C TRP A 100 -6.62 9.85 11.33
N ILE A 101 -7.21 8.83 10.71
CA ILE A 101 -8.28 8.00 11.26
C ILE A 101 -7.87 6.54 11.16
N HIS A 102 -7.99 5.80 12.26
CA HIS A 102 -7.71 4.37 12.29
C HIS A 102 -8.58 3.62 11.26
N ASN A 103 -7.98 2.64 10.56
CA ASN A 103 -8.61 1.95 9.43
C ASN A 103 -10.01 1.40 9.75
N GLU A 104 -10.22 0.79 10.91
CA GLU A 104 -11.52 0.21 11.28
C GLU A 104 -12.62 1.27 11.37
N THR A 105 -12.31 2.42 11.99
CA THR A 105 -13.23 3.55 12.09
C THR A 105 -13.51 4.14 10.73
N TYR A 106 -12.44 4.37 9.94
CA TYR A 106 -12.55 4.96 8.61
C TYR A 106 -13.41 4.09 7.68
N LEU A 107 -13.14 2.79 7.61
CA LEU A 107 -13.85 1.86 6.73
C LEU A 107 -15.31 1.68 7.16
N LYS A 108 -15.58 1.64 8.48
CA LYS A 108 -16.95 1.62 8.99
C LYS A 108 -17.72 2.86 8.52
N GLU A 109 -17.18 4.07 8.70
CA GLU A 109 -17.85 5.30 8.26
C GLU A 109 -18.03 5.39 6.74
N LYS A 110 -17.09 4.87 5.95
CA LYS A 110 -17.12 4.97 4.49
C LYS A 110 -18.20 4.09 3.85
N TYR A 111 -18.48 2.95 4.48
CA TYR A 111 -19.40 1.93 3.95
C TYR A 111 -20.64 1.70 4.84
N SER A 112 -20.88 2.55 5.84
CA SER A 112 -22.15 2.56 6.60
C SER A 112 -23.30 3.17 5.81
#